data_AF-A0A949XRR7-F1
#
_entry.id   AF-A0A949XRR7-F1
#
_cell.length_a   1.000
_cell.length_b   1.000
_cell.length_c   1.000
_cell.angle_alpha   90.00
_cell.angle_beta   90.00
_cell.angle_gamma   90.00
#
_symmetry.space_group_name_H-M   'P 1'
#
loop_
_entity.id
_entity.type
_entity.pdbx_description
1 polymer ?
#
loop_
_entity_poly.entity_id
_entity_poly.type
_entity_poly.pdbx_seq_one_letter_code
_entity_poly.pdbx_strand_id
1 'polypeptide(L)'
;MKYFIDTHDKSKGSWPKQVTESEFVQLYSGFETACEEQGGADLGAHVNVAECKAYCFTKGPDAEAIRRAHEKLGFPFDSITEVRRVTGADLRPEDFKSK
;
A
#
# COMPACT_ATOMS: atom_id res chain seq x y z
N MET A 1 -9.79 8.68 8.38
CA MET A 1 -9.12 8.01 7.25
C MET A 1 -7.65 8.39 7.31
N LYS A 2 -6.77 7.39 7.21
CA LYS A 2 -5.31 7.55 7.20
C LYS A 2 -4.76 7.07 5.86
N TYR A 3 -3.51 7.41 5.58
CA TYR A 3 -2.82 6.97 4.36
C TYR A 3 -1.70 6.01 4.73
N PHE A 4 -1.47 5.02 3.89
CA PHE A 4 -0.46 4.00 4.10
C PHE A 4 0.37 3.79 2.85
N ILE A 5 1.66 3.54 3.04
CA ILE A 5 2.52 2.93 2.04
C ILE A 5 2.89 1.55 2.55
N ASP A 6 2.56 0.54 1.75
CA ASP A 6 3.06 -0.81 1.93
C ASP A 6 4.16 -1.12 0.91
N THR A 7 5.05 -2.04 1.29
CA THR A 7 6.20 -2.41 0.46
C THR A 7 6.27 -3.91 0.25
N HIS A 8 6.70 -4.30 -0.93
CA HIS A 8 6.99 -5.67 -1.32
C HIS A 8 8.42 -5.71 -1.85
N ASP A 9 9.24 -6.61 -1.32
CA ASP A 9 10.65 -6.73 -1.68
C ASP A 9 11.09 -8.19 -1.57
N LYS A 10 11.52 -8.76 -2.70
CA LYS A 10 12.03 -10.13 -2.76
C LYS A 10 13.21 -10.37 -1.80
N SER A 11 14.07 -9.37 -1.59
CA SER A 11 15.20 -9.49 -0.65
C SER A 11 14.76 -9.64 0.81
N LYS A 12 13.52 -9.27 1.12
CA LYS A 12 12.89 -9.38 2.44
C LYS A 12 11.86 -10.53 2.51
N GLY A 13 11.76 -11.34 1.46
CA GLY A 13 10.84 -12.47 1.39
C GLY A 13 9.38 -12.10 1.15
N SER A 14 9.07 -10.82 0.90
CA SER A 14 7.71 -10.36 0.61
C SER A 14 7.40 -10.32 -0.90
N TRP A 15 7.92 -11.33 -1.61
CA TRP A 15 7.65 -11.52 -3.03
C TRP A 15 7.51 -13.03 -3.31
N PRO A 16 6.31 -13.52 -3.68
CA PRO A 16 5.94 -14.93 -3.61
C PRO A 16 6.68 -15.81 -4.63
N LYS A 17 7.08 -15.24 -5.78
CA LYS A 17 7.89 -15.86 -6.84
C LYS A 17 8.20 -14.82 -7.92
N GLN A 18 9.15 -15.09 -8.81
CA GLN A 18 9.31 -14.23 -9.99
C GLN A 18 8.03 -14.30 -10.83
N VAL A 19 7.42 -13.15 -11.08
CA VAL A 19 6.19 -12.99 -11.84
C VAL A 19 6.48 -12.11 -13.05
N THR A 20 5.77 -12.34 -14.14
CA THR A 20 5.71 -11.43 -15.28
C THR A 20 4.83 -10.22 -14.95
N GLU A 21 4.90 -9.17 -15.78
CA GLU A 21 4.04 -7.98 -15.60
C GLU A 21 2.55 -8.34 -15.72
N SER A 22 2.18 -9.22 -16.65
CA SER A 22 0.79 -9.65 -16.81
C SER A 22 0.29 -10.46 -15.61
N GLU A 23 1.13 -11.34 -15.05
CA GLU A 23 0.81 -12.07 -13.82
C GLU A 23 0.68 -11.12 -12.63
N PHE A 24 1.53 -10.09 -12.53
CA PHE A 24 1.42 -9.07 -11.49
C PHE A 24 0.09 -8.31 -11.59
N VAL A 25 -0.30 -7.86 -12.79
CA VAL A 25 -1.60 -7.19 -13.00
C VAL A 25 -2.77 -8.08 -12.59
N GLN A 26 -2.72 -9.38 -12.90
CA GLN A 26 -3.75 -10.34 -12.47
C GLN A 26 -3.82 -10.47 -10.95
N LEU A 27 -2.66 -10.62 -10.28
CA LEU A 27 -2.60 -10.67 -8.82
C LEU A 27 -3.16 -9.38 -8.19
N TYR A 28 -2.79 -8.22 -8.72
CA TYR A 28 -3.17 -6.91 -8.21
C TYR A 28 -4.65 -6.57 -8.47
N SER A 29 -5.28 -7.15 -9.49
CA SER A 29 -6.63 -6.77 -9.95
C SER A 29 -7.73 -6.83 -8.88
N GLY A 30 -7.55 -7.64 -7.84
CA GLY A 30 -8.48 -7.73 -6.71
C GLY A 30 -8.22 -6.75 -5.57
N PHE A 31 -7.15 -5.95 -5.62
CA PHE A 31 -6.70 -5.16 -4.48
C PHE A 31 -7.65 -4.03 -4.10
N GLU A 32 -8.22 -3.35 -5.09
CA GLU A 32 -9.19 -2.27 -4.84
C GLU A 32 -10.39 -2.80 -4.07
N THR A 33 -11.03 -3.87 -4.57
CA THR A 33 -12.16 -4.50 -3.88
C THR A 33 -11.78 -4.98 -2.47
N ALA A 34 -10.60 -5.57 -2.31
CA ALA A 34 -10.12 -6.00 -1.00
C ALA A 34 -9.96 -4.81 -0.02
N CYS A 35 -9.49 -3.64 -0.49
CA CYS A 35 -9.40 -2.41 0.31
C CYS A 35 -10.79 -1.86 0.66
N GLU A 36 -11.71 -1.79 -0.30
CA GLU A 36 -13.07 -1.29 -0.11
C GLU A 36 -13.82 -2.09 0.96
N GLU A 37 -13.69 -3.41 0.96
CA GLU A 37 -14.28 -4.30 1.97
C GLU A 37 -13.75 -4.05 3.39
N GLN A 38 -12.59 -3.39 3.52
CA GLN A 38 -12.01 -2.99 4.82
C GLN A 38 -12.27 -1.51 5.15
N GLY A 39 -13.12 -0.83 4.38
CA GLY A 39 -13.42 0.60 4.53
C GLY A 39 -12.28 1.50 4.05
N GLY A 40 -11.40 0.98 3.20
CA GLY A 40 -10.28 1.70 2.59
C GLY A 40 -10.48 1.92 1.09
N ALA A 41 -9.39 2.30 0.41
CA ALA A 41 -9.28 2.25 -1.04
C ALA A 41 -7.80 2.14 -1.43
N ASP A 42 -7.56 1.49 -2.56
CA ASP A 42 -6.31 1.57 -3.27
C ASP A 42 -6.19 2.92 -4.00
N LEU A 43 -5.04 3.57 -3.85
CA LEU A 43 -4.70 4.82 -4.53
C LEU A 43 -3.64 4.61 -5.62
N GLY A 44 -3.25 3.36 -5.84
CA GLY A 44 -2.34 2.91 -6.88
C GLY A 44 -1.03 2.36 -6.32
N ALA A 45 -0.43 1.45 -7.07
CA ALA A 45 0.89 0.89 -6.81
C ALA A 45 1.92 1.35 -7.84
N HIS A 46 3.14 1.57 -7.36
CA HIS A 46 4.32 1.73 -8.20
C HIS A 46 5.14 0.45 -8.09
N VAL A 47 5.45 -0.17 -9.23
CA VAL A 47 6.08 -1.49 -9.27
C VAL A 47 7.29 -1.50 -10.21
N ASN A 48 8.32 -2.24 -9.80
CA ASN A 48 9.39 -2.71 -10.67
C ASN A 48 9.41 -4.23 -10.60
N VAL A 49 8.78 -4.88 -11.58
CA VAL A 49 8.63 -6.34 -11.63
C VAL A 49 9.98 -7.03 -11.84
N ALA A 50 10.88 -6.44 -12.62
CA ALA A 50 12.21 -6.98 -12.87
C ALA A 50 13.04 -7.06 -11.57
N GLU A 51 12.94 -6.03 -10.73
CA GLU A 51 13.59 -5.98 -9.42
C GLU A 51 12.76 -6.65 -8.31
N CYS A 52 11.55 -7.12 -8.62
CA CYS A 52 10.62 -7.73 -7.67
C CYS A 52 10.33 -6.79 -6.47
N LYS A 53 9.96 -5.54 -6.79
CA LYS A 53 9.60 -4.51 -5.79
C LYS A 53 8.29 -3.84 -6.13
N ALA A 54 7.45 -3.62 -5.14
CA ALA A 54 6.22 -2.83 -5.27
C ALA A 54 6.01 -1.94 -4.05
N TYR A 55 5.34 -0.81 -4.29
CA TYR A 55 4.97 0.19 -3.30
C TYR A 55 3.51 0.55 -3.52
N CYS A 56 2.59 0.06 -2.68
CA CYS A 56 1.18 0.39 -2.82
C CYS A 56 0.83 1.56 -1.90
N PHE A 57 0.13 2.55 -2.45
CA PHE A 57 -0.38 3.68 -1.70
C PHE A 57 -1.87 3.47 -1.46
N THR A 58 -2.27 3.38 -0.21
CA THR A 58 -3.67 3.10 0.15
C THR A 58 -4.19 4.10 1.17
N LYS A 59 -5.51 4.18 1.31
CA LYS A 59 -6.15 4.82 2.45
C LYS A 59 -7.01 3.81 3.22
N GLY A 60 -7.08 3.95 4.53
CA GLY A 60 -7.86 3.05 5.38
C GLY A 60 -8.12 3.60 6.78
N PRO A 61 -8.93 2.90 7.59
CA PRO A 61 -9.17 3.29 8.98
C PRO A 61 -7.91 3.12 9.85
N ASP A 62 -7.15 2.04 9.66
CA ASP A 62 -5.92 1.70 10.36
C ASP A 62 -5.03 0.74 9.53
N ALA A 63 -3.82 0.44 10.00
CA ALA A 63 -2.90 -0.47 9.31
C ALA A 63 -3.40 -1.92 9.30
N GLU A 64 -4.21 -2.32 10.28
CA GLU A 64 -4.77 -3.67 10.37
C GLU A 64 -5.77 -3.93 9.24
N ALA A 65 -6.56 -2.92 8.86
CA ALA A 65 -7.44 -2.96 7.70
C ALA A 65 -6.66 -3.18 6.39
N ILE A 66 -5.53 -2.49 6.21
CA ILE A 66 -4.68 -2.68 5.04
C ILE A 66 -4.05 -4.08 5.04
N ARG A 67 -3.65 -4.61 6.21
CA ARG A 67 -3.17 -6.00 6.31
C ARG A 67 -4.23 -7.00 5.87
N ARG A 68 -5.46 -6.88 6.36
CA ARG A 68 -6.57 -7.77 5.98
C ARG A 68 -6.91 -7.69 4.48
N ALA A 69 -6.71 -6.54 3.86
CA ALA A 69 -6.84 -6.40 2.40
C ALA A 69 -5.75 -7.22 1.68
N HIS A 70 -4.48 -7.07 2.06
CA HIS A 70 -3.37 -7.86 1.48
C HIS A 70 -3.52 -9.38 1.68
N GLU A 71 -4.00 -9.82 2.84
CA GLU A 71 -4.24 -11.24 3.13
C GLU A 71 -5.18 -11.89 2.12
N LYS A 72 -6.16 -11.15 1.56
CA LYS A 72 -7.08 -11.67 0.53
C LYS A 72 -6.42 -11.91 -0.81
N LEU A 73 -5.35 -11.19 -1.13
CA LEU A 73 -4.62 -11.34 -2.38
C LEU A 73 -3.63 -12.51 -2.33
N GLY A 74 -3.32 -13.01 -1.12
CA GLY A 74 -2.24 -13.98 -0.94
C GLY A 74 -0.88 -13.43 -1.38
N PHE A 75 -0.73 -12.10 -1.40
CA PHE A 75 0.50 -11.41 -1.78
C PHE A 75 1.21 -10.90 -0.53
N PRO A 76 2.36 -11.47 -0.14
CA PRO A 76 3.07 -11.06 1.07
C PRO A 76 3.58 -9.63 0.97
N PHE A 77 3.54 -8.87 2.06
CA PHE A 77 4.14 -7.53 2.18
C PHE A 77 5.26 -7.55 3.25
N ASP A 78 6.19 -6.60 3.16
CA ASP A 78 7.26 -6.38 4.15
C ASP A 78 6.78 -5.49 5.30
N SER A 79 6.29 -4.31 4.96
CA SER A 79 5.87 -3.30 5.94
C SER A 79 4.59 -2.61 5.48
N ILE A 80 3.75 -2.18 6.41
CA ILE A 80 2.66 -1.22 6.19
C ILE A 80 2.95 -0.02 7.08
N THR A 81 3.21 1.15 6.49
CA THR A 81 3.58 2.36 7.21
C THR A 81 2.52 3.43 7.05
N GLU A 82 2.00 3.96 8.16
CA GLU A 82 1.15 5.16 8.13
C GLU A 82 1.99 6.36 7.66
N VAL A 83 1.52 7.06 6.62
CA VAL A 83 2.21 8.21 6.03
C VAL A 83 1.32 9.45 6.04
N ARG A 84 1.96 10.62 6.00
CA ARG A 84 1.30 11.93 5.95
C ARG A 84 1.97 12.78 4.89
N ARG A 85 1.19 13.62 4.19
CA ARG A 85 1.75 14.54 3.20
C ARG A 85 2.41 15.73 3.89
N VAL A 86 3.65 16.01 3.52
CA VAL A 86 4.41 17.16 4.02
C VAL A 86 3.76 18.49 3.64
N THR A 87 3.20 18.58 2.43
CA THR A 87 2.65 19.84 1.87
C THR A 87 1.19 20.11 2.26
N GLY A 88 0.50 19.15 2.89
CA GLY A 88 -0.89 19.28 3.33
C GLY A 88 -1.03 19.85 4.75
N ALA A 89 -2.27 20.09 5.19
CA ALA A 89 -2.57 20.26 6.62
C ALA A 89 -2.16 19.03 7.46
N ASP A 90 -1.92 17.92 6.77
CA ASP A 90 -1.58 16.63 7.34
C ASP A 90 -0.32 16.67 8.19
N LEU A 91 0.81 17.27 7.78
CA LEU A 91 2.05 17.30 8.60
C LEU A 91 2.45 18.71 9.09
N ARG A 92 1.63 19.73 8.84
CA ARG A 92 1.92 21.09 9.32
C ARG A 92 1.85 21.14 10.84
N PRO A 93 2.89 21.64 11.54
CA PRO A 93 2.82 21.92 12.97
C PRO A 93 1.64 22.87 13.25
N GLU A 94 0.99 22.72 14.40
CA GLU A 94 -0.15 23.59 14.79
C GLU A 94 0.24 25.07 14.77
N ASP A 95 1.50 25.39 15.09
CA ASP A 95 2.06 26.75 15.11
C ASP A 95 2.19 27.40 13.71
N PHE A 96 2.03 26.64 12.62
CA PHE A 96 2.06 27.14 11.24
C PHE A 96 0.68 27.49 10.68
N LYS A 97 -0.41 27.27 11.43
CA LYS A 97 -1.79 27.53 10.97
C LYS A 97 -2.28 28.96 11.27
N SER A 98 -1.49 29.77 11.98
CA SER A 98 -1.91 31.08 12.51
C SER A 98 -1.15 32.30 11.95
N LYS A 99 -0.45 32.16 10.82
CA LYS A 99 0.14 33.30 10.09
C LYS A 99 -0.47 33.46 8.71
#